data_AF-A0A9P5BK61-F1
#
_entry.id   AF-A0A9P5BK61-F1
#
_cell.length_a   1.000
_cell.length_b   1.000
_cell.length_c   1.000
_cell.angle_alpha   90.00
_cell.angle_beta   90.00
_cell.angle_gamma   90.00
#
_symmetry.space_group_name_H-M   'P 1'
#
loop_
_entity.id
_entity.type
_entity.pdbx_description
1 polymer ?
#
loop_
_entity_poly.entity_id
_entity_poly.type
_entity_poly.pdbx_seq_one_letter_code
_entity_poly.pdbx_strand_id
1 'polypeptide(L)'
;MPSSPHQSLHQLSVENSWFATRPILWTSKHLDLLGVRFLHFDGPLHAPQPCGDDTVELDVIKVGWNVIRLAMIQSTEDKIKSAFYLLCTPGSPLELKPKPSIANFFYAGRPVHETLCHVFHVAKPSPHGQPPVVGCTYYRAFKRERKRQYTPRTLPKFGKNLPVKRICKILLRKVTPENWAEDPYIVCLLLSLVQAQSIKQKGAMPETFPVRLLVAVDGDKIFAHVFQAEIDARILKAFDEPRLNLDGVKWPDVKHTKVAFDPWLTFPHRIVAEMLGSYMEQM
;
A
#
# COMPACT_ATOMS: atom_id res chain seq x y z
N MET A 1 6.58 34.23 -6.34
CA MET A 1 6.36 33.28 -7.44
C MET A 1 5.74 32.03 -6.87
N PRO A 2 4.53 31.63 -7.28
CA PRO A 2 4.31 30.20 -7.47
C PRO A 2 3.18 29.85 -8.45
N SER A 3 3.48 29.15 -9.53
CA SER A 3 2.56 28.20 -10.20
C SER A 3 3.25 27.60 -11.43
N SER A 4 3.93 26.48 -11.29
CA SER A 4 3.97 25.53 -12.40
C SER A 4 2.83 24.55 -12.13
N PRO A 5 1.67 24.70 -12.78
CA PRO A 5 0.64 23.66 -12.73
C PRO A 5 1.25 22.40 -13.38
N HIS A 6 1.01 21.23 -12.81
CA HIS A 6 1.73 20.02 -13.19
C HIS A 6 1.38 19.59 -14.62
N GLN A 7 2.18 20.08 -15.58
CA GLN A 7 2.04 19.77 -16.99
C GLN A 7 2.50 18.34 -17.27
N SER A 8 1.70 17.32 -16.99
CA SER A 8 1.95 15.89 -17.33
C SER A 8 3.12 15.18 -16.64
N LEU A 9 3.04 13.85 -16.51
CA LEU A 9 4.12 13.01 -15.94
C LEU A 9 5.39 13.02 -16.81
N HIS A 10 5.23 13.15 -18.13
CA HIS A 10 6.33 13.23 -19.08
C HIS A 10 7.17 14.48 -18.83
N GLN A 11 6.55 15.65 -18.71
CA GLN A 11 7.30 16.89 -18.45
C GLN A 11 7.97 16.87 -17.09
N LEU A 12 7.30 16.35 -16.05
CA LEU A 12 7.92 16.16 -14.74
C LEU A 12 9.20 15.31 -14.85
N SER A 13 9.20 14.28 -15.70
CA SER A 13 10.38 13.44 -15.96
C SER A 13 11.49 14.18 -16.73
N VAL A 14 11.13 15.10 -17.64
CA VAL A 14 12.08 15.90 -18.42
C VAL A 14 12.72 17.00 -17.57
N GLU A 15 11.91 17.71 -16.78
CA GLU A 15 12.37 18.80 -15.90
C GLU A 15 13.14 18.27 -14.69
N ASN A 16 12.78 17.07 -14.22
CA ASN A 16 13.38 16.44 -13.05
C ASN A 16 13.97 15.08 -13.45
N SER A 17 15.24 15.07 -13.88
CA SER A 17 15.94 13.84 -14.29
C SER A 17 15.99 12.73 -13.24
N TRP A 18 15.78 13.06 -11.96
CA TRP A 18 15.72 12.13 -10.84
C TRP A 18 14.32 11.54 -10.59
N PHE A 19 13.28 12.10 -11.21
CA PHE A 19 11.88 11.66 -11.03
C PHE A 19 11.65 10.26 -11.60
N ALA A 20 12.15 10.00 -12.81
CA ALA A 20 12.02 8.73 -13.53
C ALA A 20 12.97 7.63 -12.99
N THR A 21 12.85 7.33 -11.69
CA THR A 21 13.56 6.23 -11.01
C THR A 21 12.60 5.14 -10.58
N ARG A 22 13.13 3.98 -10.20
CA ARG A 22 12.32 2.85 -9.71
C ARG A 22 11.53 3.26 -8.46
N PRO A 23 10.24 2.90 -8.33
CA PRO A 23 9.42 3.32 -7.19
C PRO A 23 9.97 2.97 -5.81
N ILE A 24 10.64 1.84 -5.68
CA ILE A 24 11.29 1.41 -4.42
C ILE A 24 12.44 2.36 -3.97
N LEU A 25 12.92 3.21 -4.87
CA LEU A 25 13.96 4.21 -4.65
C LEU A 25 13.39 5.64 -4.53
N TRP A 26 12.06 5.80 -4.53
CA TRP A 26 11.44 7.11 -4.30
C TRP A 26 11.80 7.64 -2.92
N THR A 27 11.89 8.97 -2.84
CA THR A 27 12.29 9.74 -1.65
C THR A 27 11.24 10.78 -1.33
N SER A 28 11.36 11.48 -0.19
CA SER A 28 10.45 12.58 0.16
C SER A 28 10.37 13.64 -0.94
N LYS A 29 11.45 13.86 -1.70
CA LYS A 29 11.45 14.76 -2.87
C LYS A 29 10.39 14.40 -3.91
N HIS A 30 10.10 13.11 -4.10
CA HIS A 30 9.03 12.67 -5.00
C HIS A 30 7.66 13.07 -4.46
N LEU A 31 7.45 12.97 -3.15
CA LEU A 31 6.20 13.40 -2.50
C LEU A 31 6.03 14.91 -2.60
N ASP A 32 7.08 15.67 -2.32
CA ASP A 32 7.09 17.14 -2.41
C ASP A 32 6.79 17.62 -3.82
N LEU A 33 7.41 16.99 -4.84
CA LEU A 33 7.18 17.32 -6.25
C LEU A 33 5.74 17.03 -6.69
N LEU A 34 5.14 15.96 -6.18
CA LEU A 34 3.76 15.59 -6.50
C LEU A 34 2.73 16.28 -5.58
N GLY A 35 3.17 16.96 -4.51
CA GLY A 35 2.28 17.55 -3.51
C GLY A 35 1.53 16.52 -2.65
N VAL A 36 2.03 15.28 -2.55
CA VAL A 36 1.42 14.22 -1.74
C VAL A 36 1.78 14.41 -0.27
N ARG A 37 0.78 14.36 0.61
CA ARG A 37 0.96 14.51 2.06
C ARG A 37 0.45 13.29 2.81
N PHE A 38 1.14 12.95 3.90
CA PHE A 38 0.67 11.95 4.86
C PHE A 38 -0.03 12.64 6.03
N LEU A 39 -1.24 12.18 6.35
CA LEU A 39 -2.05 12.68 7.46
C LEU A 39 -2.15 11.56 8.50
N HIS A 40 -1.55 11.76 9.67
CA HIS A 40 -1.48 10.74 10.72
C HIS A 40 -2.59 10.92 11.75
N PHE A 41 -3.32 9.83 12.04
CA PHE A 41 -4.37 9.77 13.03
C PHE A 41 -4.04 8.72 14.09
N ASP A 42 -4.37 9.02 15.35
CA ASP A 42 -4.01 8.15 16.48
C ASP A 42 -4.98 6.97 16.70
N GLY A 43 -6.05 6.88 15.93
CA GLY A 43 -7.02 5.77 16.01
C GLY A 43 -7.68 5.44 14.67
N PRO A 44 -8.55 4.41 14.65
CA PRO A 44 -9.35 4.07 13.48
C PRO A 44 -10.32 5.20 13.16
N LEU A 45 -10.58 5.42 11.88
CA LEU A 45 -11.58 6.39 11.42
C LEU A 45 -12.99 5.80 11.36
N HIS A 46 -13.09 4.47 11.30
CA HIS A 46 -14.34 3.77 11.12
C HIS A 46 -14.69 2.94 12.35
N ALA A 47 -15.97 3.01 12.74
CA ALA A 47 -16.46 2.27 13.88
C ALA A 47 -16.45 0.75 13.58
N PRO A 48 -16.13 -0.09 14.57
CA PRO A 48 -16.32 -1.54 14.45
C PRO A 48 -17.81 -1.82 14.27
N GLN A 49 -18.17 -2.68 13.34
CA GLN A 49 -19.55 -3.16 13.22
C GLN A 49 -19.87 -4.19 14.31
N PRO A 50 -21.11 -4.18 14.84
CA PRO A 50 -21.59 -5.24 15.72
C PRO A 50 -21.73 -6.56 14.95
N CYS A 51 -21.49 -7.69 15.63
CA CYS A 51 -21.86 -9.01 15.11
C CYS A 51 -23.34 -9.00 14.71
N GLY A 52 -23.67 -9.31 13.46
CA GLY A 52 -25.00 -9.81 13.15
C GLY A 52 -25.21 -11.14 13.87
N ASP A 53 -26.43 -11.42 14.35
CA ASP A 53 -26.77 -12.61 15.15
C ASP A 53 -26.44 -13.97 14.47
N ASP A 54 -26.12 -13.97 13.17
CA ASP A 54 -25.74 -15.15 12.38
C ASP A 54 -24.22 -15.42 12.34
N THR A 55 -23.45 -15.01 13.36
CA THR A 55 -22.00 -15.24 13.35
C THR A 55 -21.63 -16.70 13.55
N VAL A 56 -20.91 -17.25 12.56
CA VAL A 56 -20.03 -18.39 12.77
C VAL A 56 -19.06 -18.01 13.89
N GLU A 57 -19.14 -18.71 15.02
CA GLU A 57 -18.27 -18.48 16.16
C GLU A 57 -16.80 -18.59 15.71
N LEU A 58 -16.08 -17.47 15.78
CA LEU A 58 -14.67 -17.45 15.42
C LEU A 58 -13.88 -18.27 16.43
N ASP A 59 -13.04 -19.17 15.93
CA ASP A 59 -12.11 -19.94 16.74
C ASP A 59 -11.12 -18.99 17.44
N VAL A 60 -11.39 -18.72 18.72
CA VAL A 60 -10.64 -17.81 19.59
C VAL A 60 -9.14 -18.08 19.56
N ILE A 61 -8.76 -19.36 19.55
CA ILE A 61 -7.37 -19.80 19.55
C ILE A 61 -6.73 -19.43 18.22
N LYS A 62 -7.41 -19.69 17.09
CA LYS A 62 -6.90 -19.33 15.77
C LYS A 62 -6.81 -17.83 15.55
N VAL A 63 -7.81 -17.06 15.99
CA VAL A 63 -7.77 -15.59 15.88
C VAL A 63 -6.60 -15.05 16.70
N GLY A 64 -6.51 -15.42 17.98
CA GLY A 64 -5.41 -14.99 18.86
C GLY A 64 -4.03 -15.36 18.29
N TRP A 65 -3.87 -16.59 17.80
CA TRP A 65 -2.61 -17.04 17.19
C TRP A 65 -2.21 -16.21 15.96
N ASN A 66 -3.17 -15.90 15.08
CA ASN A 66 -2.90 -15.09 13.89
C ASN A 66 -2.63 -13.62 14.24
N VAL A 67 -3.30 -13.05 15.25
CA VAL A 67 -3.01 -11.70 15.74
C VAL A 67 -1.59 -11.62 16.30
N ILE A 68 -1.21 -12.57 17.17
CA ILE A 68 0.16 -12.65 17.71
C ILE A 68 1.18 -12.80 16.59
N ARG A 69 0.90 -13.64 15.59
CA ARG A 69 1.80 -13.83 14.44
C ARG A 69 1.96 -12.57 13.61
N LEU A 70 0.87 -11.86 13.34
CA LEU A 70 0.90 -10.59 12.62
C LEU A 70 1.68 -9.50 13.39
N ALA A 71 1.52 -9.44 14.72
CA ALA A 71 2.19 -8.46 15.57
C ALA A 71 3.67 -8.80 15.82
N MET A 72 3.99 -10.06 16.14
CA MET A 72 5.27 -10.43 16.76
C MET A 72 6.24 -11.19 15.84
N ILE A 73 5.75 -11.97 14.86
CA ILE A 73 6.61 -12.85 14.06
C ILE A 73 7.33 -12.05 12.96
N GLN A 74 8.63 -12.28 12.79
CA GLN A 74 9.45 -11.55 11.81
C GLN A 74 9.42 -12.13 10.39
N SER A 75 8.89 -13.34 10.22
CA SER A 75 8.78 -13.99 8.92
C SER A 75 7.70 -13.32 8.07
N THR A 76 8.07 -12.83 6.89
CA THR A 76 7.15 -12.17 5.96
C THR A 76 6.05 -13.12 5.50
N GLU A 77 6.39 -14.36 5.18
CA GLU A 77 5.42 -15.37 4.74
C GLU A 77 4.38 -15.69 5.83
N ASP A 78 4.85 -15.80 7.06
CA ASP A 78 4.03 -16.08 8.22
C ASP A 78 3.04 -14.95 8.50
N LYS A 79 3.53 -13.70 8.46
CA LYS A 79 2.65 -12.56 8.60
C LYS A 79 1.63 -12.48 7.46
N ILE A 80 2.03 -12.73 6.19
CA ILE A 80 1.12 -12.78 5.02
C ILE A 80 -0.03 -13.75 5.29
N LYS A 81 0.28 -14.99 5.69
CA LYS A 81 -0.73 -16.01 6.00
C LYS A 81 -1.68 -15.55 7.10
N SER A 82 -1.15 -14.89 8.13
CA SER A 82 -1.98 -14.39 9.23
C SER A 82 -2.84 -13.19 8.84
N ALA A 83 -2.34 -12.24 8.05
CA ALA A 83 -3.18 -11.17 7.52
C ALA A 83 -4.28 -11.71 6.60
N PHE A 84 -3.99 -12.75 5.81
CA PHE A 84 -5.00 -13.39 4.96
C PHE A 84 -6.10 -14.01 5.81
N TYR A 85 -5.73 -14.72 6.87
CA TYR A 85 -6.70 -15.29 7.80
C TYR A 85 -7.56 -14.23 8.48
N LEU A 86 -6.94 -13.13 8.96
CA LEU A 86 -7.62 -12.08 9.73
C LEU A 86 -8.51 -11.19 8.85
N LEU A 87 -8.16 -10.99 7.57
CA LEU A 87 -8.97 -10.21 6.63
C LEU A 87 -10.07 -11.06 5.98
N CYS A 88 -9.86 -12.36 5.79
CA CYS A 88 -10.80 -13.27 5.13
C CYS A 88 -11.41 -14.28 6.13
N THR A 89 -11.72 -13.83 7.35
CA THR A 89 -12.42 -14.68 8.33
C THR A 89 -13.79 -15.13 7.81
N PRO A 90 -14.36 -16.26 8.29
CA PRO A 90 -15.73 -16.63 7.95
C PRO A 90 -16.70 -15.47 8.20
N GLY A 91 -17.54 -15.16 7.20
CA GLY A 91 -18.44 -14.00 7.23
C GLY A 91 -17.81 -12.65 6.84
N SER A 92 -16.50 -12.61 6.55
CA SER A 92 -15.86 -11.39 6.03
C SER A 92 -16.34 -11.09 4.60
N PRO A 93 -16.65 -9.83 4.28
CA PRO A 93 -16.92 -9.40 2.91
C PRO A 93 -15.68 -9.40 2.00
N LEU A 94 -14.47 -9.58 2.57
CA LEU A 94 -13.22 -9.65 1.83
C LEU A 94 -12.85 -11.09 1.49
N GLU A 95 -12.51 -11.31 0.23
CA GLU A 95 -12.05 -12.59 -0.29
C GLU A 95 -10.70 -12.46 -0.99
N LEU A 96 -9.92 -13.53 -0.88
CA LEU A 96 -8.71 -13.72 -1.66
C LEU A 96 -9.04 -14.61 -2.86
N LYS A 97 -8.59 -14.20 -4.05
CA LYS A 97 -8.68 -15.08 -5.23
C LYS A 97 -7.82 -16.34 -5.03
N PRO A 98 -8.19 -17.48 -5.65
CA PRO A 98 -7.47 -18.75 -5.51
C PRO A 98 -5.97 -18.65 -5.85
N LYS A 99 -5.62 -17.74 -6.77
CA LYS A 99 -4.24 -17.35 -7.04
C LYS A 99 -4.03 -15.94 -6.48
N PRO A 100 -3.15 -15.75 -5.47
CA PRO A 100 -2.91 -14.44 -4.89
C PRO A 100 -2.36 -13.50 -5.98
N SER A 101 -3.12 -12.44 -6.24
CA SER A 101 -2.74 -11.39 -7.19
C SER A 101 -1.75 -10.46 -6.52
N ILE A 102 -0.55 -10.35 -7.08
CA ILE A 102 0.41 -9.31 -6.71
C ILE A 102 0.12 -8.08 -7.57
N ALA A 103 0.06 -6.90 -6.96
CA ALA A 103 -0.12 -5.66 -7.70
C ALA A 103 1.17 -5.30 -8.46
N ASN A 104 1.04 -4.88 -9.71
CA ASN A 104 2.16 -4.38 -10.51
C ASN A 104 1.97 -2.87 -10.70
N PHE A 105 3.08 -2.13 -10.71
CA PHE A 105 3.10 -0.73 -11.08
C PHE A 105 3.33 -0.60 -12.58
N PHE A 106 2.39 0.02 -13.27
CA PHE A 106 2.44 0.25 -14.71
C PHE A 106 2.79 1.70 -15.03
N TYR A 107 3.54 1.89 -16.11
CA TYR A 107 3.80 3.19 -16.71
C TYR A 107 3.85 3.03 -18.23
N ALA A 108 3.14 3.87 -18.96
CA ALA A 108 2.97 3.79 -20.42
C ALA A 108 2.56 2.38 -20.90
N GLY A 109 1.61 1.75 -20.19
CA GLY A 109 1.13 0.39 -20.47
C GLY A 109 2.13 -0.74 -20.18
N ARG A 110 3.30 -0.46 -19.60
CA ARG A 110 4.34 -1.47 -19.29
C ARG A 110 4.45 -1.71 -17.79
N PRO A 111 4.58 -2.96 -17.32
CA PRO A 111 4.89 -3.23 -15.92
C PRO A 111 6.33 -2.81 -15.64
N VAL A 112 6.53 -1.77 -14.83
CA VAL A 112 7.85 -1.23 -14.49
C VAL A 112 8.36 -1.79 -13.16
N HIS A 113 7.44 -2.15 -12.25
CA HIS A 113 7.80 -2.65 -10.93
C HIS A 113 6.78 -3.66 -10.42
N GLU A 114 7.23 -4.86 -10.06
CA GLU A 114 6.43 -5.85 -9.36
C GLU A 114 6.42 -5.50 -7.87
N THR A 115 5.24 -5.22 -7.31
CA THR A 115 5.14 -4.87 -5.90
C THR A 115 5.17 -6.12 -5.01
N LEU A 116 5.27 -5.92 -3.71
CA LEU A 116 5.09 -6.99 -2.72
C LEU A 116 3.75 -6.81 -1.99
N CYS A 117 2.73 -6.35 -2.73
CA CYS A 117 1.40 -6.07 -2.21
C CYS A 117 0.39 -7.08 -2.76
N HIS A 118 -0.25 -7.79 -1.83
CA HIS A 118 -1.31 -8.75 -2.15
C HIS A 118 -2.66 -8.05 -2.21
N VAL A 119 -3.42 -8.32 -3.26
CA VAL A 119 -4.73 -7.68 -3.50
C VAL A 119 -5.87 -8.56 -2.98
N PHE A 120 -6.81 -7.94 -2.27
CA PHE A 120 -8.07 -8.53 -1.83
C PHE A 120 -9.22 -7.91 -2.62
N HIS A 121 -10.30 -8.65 -2.71
CA HIS A 121 -11.50 -8.21 -3.42
C HIS A 121 -12.71 -8.32 -2.51
N VAL A 122 -13.67 -7.41 -2.68
CA VAL A 122 -14.97 -7.53 -2.02
C VAL A 122 -15.79 -8.59 -2.76
N ALA A 123 -16.26 -9.60 -2.04
CA ALA A 123 -16.94 -10.78 -2.58
C ALA A 123 -18.26 -10.44 -3.29
N LYS A 124 -19.09 -9.64 -2.62
CA LYS A 124 -20.39 -9.18 -3.08
C LYS A 124 -20.39 -7.65 -3.14
N PRO A 125 -19.86 -7.04 -4.21
CA PRO A 125 -19.87 -5.59 -4.32
C PRO A 125 -21.32 -5.10 -4.41
N SER A 126 -21.65 -4.08 -3.61
CA SER A 126 -22.91 -3.35 -3.69
C SER A 126 -23.07 -2.72 -5.08
N PRO A 127 -24.27 -2.76 -5.68
CA PRO A 127 -24.53 -2.13 -6.97
C PRO A 127 -24.50 -0.59 -6.90
N HIS A 128 -24.56 0.00 -5.70
CA HIS A 128 -24.70 1.44 -5.50
C HIS A 128 -23.39 2.18 -5.21
N GLY A 129 -22.25 1.48 -5.12
CA GLY A 129 -20.97 2.10 -4.81
C GLY A 129 -19.75 1.37 -5.37
N GLN A 130 -18.69 2.11 -5.66
CA GLN A 130 -17.40 1.54 -6.05
C GLN A 130 -16.72 0.92 -4.81
N PRO A 131 -16.44 -0.40 -4.80
CA PRO A 131 -15.78 -1.04 -3.68
C PRO A 131 -14.32 -0.55 -3.55
N PRO A 132 -13.82 -0.38 -2.32
CA PRO A 132 -12.43 0.00 -2.09
C PRO A 132 -11.47 -1.11 -2.55
N VAL A 133 -10.33 -0.70 -3.12
CA VAL A 133 -9.24 -1.63 -3.39
C VAL A 133 -8.47 -1.88 -2.12
N VAL A 134 -8.49 -3.13 -1.67
CA VAL A 134 -7.82 -3.54 -0.44
C VAL A 134 -6.52 -4.26 -0.78
N GLY A 135 -5.42 -3.84 -0.15
CA GLY A 135 -4.13 -4.49 -0.23
C GLY A 135 -3.50 -4.77 1.13
N CYS A 136 -2.60 -5.76 1.17
CA CYS A 136 -1.76 -6.01 2.34
C CYS A 136 -0.29 -6.17 1.93
N THR A 137 0.60 -5.62 2.75
CA THR A 137 2.05 -5.72 2.56
C THR A 137 2.82 -5.61 3.88
N TYR A 138 4.14 -5.74 3.80
CA TYR A 138 5.04 -5.81 4.95
C TYR A 138 6.23 -4.87 4.75
N TYR A 139 6.42 -3.93 5.69
CA TYR A 139 7.47 -2.92 5.57
C TYR A 139 8.88 -3.53 5.54
N ARG A 140 9.08 -4.68 6.21
CA ARG A 140 10.34 -5.45 6.16
C ARG A 140 10.75 -5.78 4.72
N ALA A 141 9.77 -6.06 3.86
CA ALA A 141 10.02 -6.40 2.47
C ALA A 141 10.64 -5.22 1.70
N PHE A 142 10.20 -4.00 2.00
CA PHE A 142 10.72 -2.77 1.37
C PHE A 142 12.18 -2.56 1.74
N LYS A 143 12.49 -2.67 3.04
CA LYS A 143 13.86 -2.60 3.57
C LYS A 143 14.76 -3.64 2.92
N ARG A 144 14.26 -4.87 2.74
CA ARG A 144 15.01 -5.96 2.09
C ARG A 144 15.29 -5.65 0.62
N GLU A 145 14.30 -5.22 -0.15
CA GLU A 145 14.50 -4.90 -1.57
C GLU A 145 15.43 -3.70 -1.78
N ARG A 146 15.29 -2.62 -1.00
CA ARG A 146 16.25 -1.50 -1.05
C ARG A 146 17.67 -1.96 -0.73
N LYS A 147 17.84 -2.76 0.32
CA LYS A 147 19.14 -3.31 0.69
C LYS A 147 19.72 -4.19 -0.42
N ARG A 148 18.90 -5.00 -1.08
CA ARG A 148 19.32 -5.83 -2.23
C ARG A 148 19.84 -4.96 -3.38
N GLN A 149 19.16 -3.87 -3.71
CA GLN A 149 19.60 -2.94 -4.77
C GLN A 149 20.91 -2.22 -4.43
N TYR A 150 21.13 -1.89 -3.16
CA TYR A 150 22.36 -1.28 -2.68
C TYR A 150 23.33 -2.29 -2.04
N THR A 151 23.28 -3.57 -2.43
CA THR A 151 24.31 -4.53 -2.03
C THR A 151 25.40 -4.56 -3.11
N PRO A 152 26.67 -4.24 -2.79
CA PRO A 152 27.74 -4.30 -3.76
C PRO A 152 27.89 -5.73 -4.29
N ARG A 153 28.05 -5.89 -5.60
CA ARG A 153 28.38 -7.20 -6.18
C ARG A 153 29.74 -7.63 -5.62
N THR A 154 29.79 -8.84 -5.06
CA THR A 154 31.04 -9.45 -4.61
C THR A 154 31.88 -9.78 -5.83
N LEU A 155 33.12 -9.29 -5.88
CA LEU A 155 34.05 -9.67 -6.95
C LEU A 155 34.56 -11.10 -6.66
N PRO A 156 34.64 -12.01 -7.66
CA PRO A 156 34.98 -13.41 -7.43
C PRO A 156 36.36 -13.67 -6.79
N LYS A 157 37.30 -12.73 -6.91
CA LYS A 157 38.71 -12.92 -6.52
C LYS A 157 39.31 -11.81 -5.66
N PHE A 158 38.56 -10.75 -5.38
CA PHE A 158 39.03 -9.62 -4.58
C PHE A 158 38.14 -9.45 -3.35
N GLY A 159 38.76 -9.12 -2.22
CA GLY A 159 38.07 -8.89 -0.95
C GLY A 159 36.98 -7.81 -1.02
N LYS A 160 36.38 -7.51 0.14
CA LYS A 160 35.28 -6.53 0.24
C LYS A 160 35.70 -5.18 -0.36
N ASN A 161 35.03 -4.71 -1.41
CA ASN A 161 35.23 -3.35 -1.94
C ASN A 161 34.64 -2.33 -0.95
N LEU A 162 35.46 -1.93 0.04
CA LEU A 162 35.06 -1.05 1.13
C LEU A 162 34.57 0.32 0.63
N PRO A 163 35.21 0.99 -0.35
CA PRO A 163 34.68 2.23 -0.93
C PRO A 163 33.26 2.07 -1.50
N VAL A 164 33.02 1.06 -2.34
CA VAL A 164 31.68 0.83 -2.91
C VAL A 164 30.68 0.49 -1.82
N LYS A 165 31.08 -0.30 -0.80
CA LYS A 165 30.23 -0.57 0.36
C LYS A 165 29.83 0.71 1.12
N ARG A 166 30.74 1.69 1.24
CA ARG A 166 30.43 3.00 1.85
C ARG A 166 29.45 3.78 0.99
N ILE A 167 29.65 3.85 -0.33
CA ILE A 167 28.74 4.51 -1.27
C ILE A 167 27.34 3.89 -1.20
N CYS A 168 27.25 2.56 -1.28
CA CYS A 168 25.99 1.83 -1.15
C CYS A 168 25.25 2.15 0.17
N LYS A 169 25.98 2.24 1.30
CA LYS A 169 25.37 2.64 2.58
C LYS A 169 24.83 4.07 2.55
N ILE A 170 25.56 5.00 1.93
CA ILE A 170 25.11 6.40 1.80
C ILE A 170 23.84 6.46 0.95
N LEU A 171 23.81 5.77 -0.19
CA LEU A 171 22.64 5.74 -1.07
C LEU A 171 21.43 5.07 -0.38
N LEU A 172 21.64 3.96 0.32
CA LEU A 172 20.59 3.31 1.09
C LEU A 172 19.98 4.25 2.14
N ARG A 173 20.81 5.04 2.85
CA ARG A 173 20.32 6.04 3.80
C ARG A 173 19.50 7.12 3.12
N LYS A 174 19.88 7.58 1.93
CA LYS A 174 19.15 8.62 1.18
C LYS A 174 17.76 8.17 0.73
N VAL A 175 17.59 6.88 0.41
CA VAL A 175 16.29 6.34 -0.03
C VAL A 175 15.45 5.76 1.10
N THR A 176 16.03 5.59 2.30
CA THR A 176 15.29 5.09 3.45
C THR A 176 14.75 6.29 4.20
N PRO A 177 13.42 6.43 4.33
CA PRO A 177 12.84 7.54 5.05
C PRO A 177 13.19 7.45 6.54
N GLU A 178 13.29 8.61 7.20
CA GLU A 178 13.48 8.68 8.65
C GLU A 178 12.23 8.19 9.39
N ASN A 179 11.06 8.70 8.98
CA ASN A 179 9.76 8.17 9.39
C ASN A 179 9.30 7.12 8.38
N TRP A 180 9.18 5.86 8.81
CA TRP A 180 8.73 4.77 7.94
C TRP A 180 7.28 4.95 7.46
N ALA A 181 6.44 5.65 8.24
CA ALA A 181 5.04 5.86 7.91
C ALA A 181 4.84 6.88 6.78
N GLU A 182 5.88 7.64 6.45
CA GLU A 182 5.91 8.60 5.34
C GLU A 182 6.73 8.06 4.16
N ASP A 183 6.89 6.73 4.08
CA ASP A 183 7.65 6.11 3.01
C ASP A 183 6.97 6.34 1.66
N PRO A 184 7.63 7.01 0.69
CA PRO A 184 7.06 7.27 -0.62
C PRO A 184 6.66 6.01 -1.40
N TYR A 185 7.28 4.87 -1.09
CA TYR A 185 6.92 3.61 -1.71
C TYR A 185 5.49 3.17 -1.35
N ILE A 186 4.94 3.61 -0.22
CA ILE A 186 3.52 3.38 0.13
C ILE A 186 2.61 3.97 -0.93
N VAL A 187 2.91 5.16 -1.45
CA VAL A 187 2.14 5.81 -2.52
C VAL A 187 2.17 4.97 -3.80
N CYS A 188 3.34 4.43 -4.16
CA CYS A 188 3.45 3.49 -5.28
C CYS A 188 2.55 2.27 -5.09
N LEU A 189 2.48 1.69 -3.89
CA LEU A 189 1.63 0.53 -3.63
C LEU A 189 0.15 0.87 -3.76
N LEU A 190 -0.28 2.02 -3.23
CA LEU A 190 -1.64 2.53 -3.38
C LEU A 190 -1.99 2.71 -4.87
N LEU A 191 -1.10 3.31 -5.66
CA LEU A 191 -1.27 3.45 -7.12
C LEU A 191 -1.35 2.09 -7.83
N SER A 192 -0.46 1.15 -7.49
CA SER A 192 -0.47 -0.20 -8.09
C SER A 192 -1.75 -0.98 -7.79
N LEU A 193 -2.30 -0.82 -6.59
CA LEU A 193 -3.59 -1.42 -6.23
C LEU A 193 -4.70 -0.90 -7.13
N VAL A 194 -4.79 0.42 -7.28
CA VAL A 194 -5.81 1.05 -8.10
C VAL A 194 -5.63 0.68 -9.58
N GLN A 195 -4.41 0.67 -10.12
CA GLN A 195 -4.13 0.18 -11.47
C GLN A 195 -4.60 -1.28 -11.65
N ALA A 196 -4.35 -2.15 -10.68
CA ALA A 196 -4.79 -3.54 -10.72
C ALA A 196 -6.33 -3.70 -10.70
N GLN A 197 -7.07 -2.79 -10.07
CA GLN A 197 -8.54 -2.76 -10.15
C GLN A 197 -8.99 -2.21 -11.51
N SER A 198 -8.43 -1.09 -11.97
CA SER A 198 -8.79 -0.44 -13.23
C SER A 198 -8.64 -1.37 -14.42
N ILE A 199 -7.55 -2.16 -14.49
CA ILE A 199 -7.32 -3.14 -15.56
C ILE A 199 -8.39 -4.24 -15.58
N LYS A 200 -8.96 -4.59 -14.42
CA LYS A 200 -9.96 -5.66 -14.29
C LYS A 200 -11.39 -5.16 -14.52
N GLN A 201 -11.63 -3.86 -14.38
CA GLN A 201 -12.96 -3.28 -14.49
C GLN A 201 -13.40 -3.23 -15.96
N LYS A 202 -14.54 -3.83 -16.27
CA LYS A 202 -15.09 -3.91 -17.65
C LYS A 202 -16.14 -2.84 -17.96
N GLY A 203 -16.39 -1.92 -17.02
CA GLY A 203 -17.46 -0.91 -17.10
C GLY A 203 -16.93 0.51 -17.16
N ALA A 204 -17.83 1.48 -16.95
CA ALA A 204 -17.47 2.89 -16.82
C ALA A 204 -16.48 3.07 -15.66
N MET A 205 -15.41 3.82 -15.93
CA MET A 205 -14.36 4.10 -14.96
C MET A 205 -14.91 5.11 -13.93
N PRO A 206 -14.85 4.82 -12.62
CA PRO A 206 -15.28 5.78 -11.61
C PRO A 206 -14.38 7.03 -11.65
N GLU A 207 -14.88 8.15 -11.14
CA GLU A 207 -14.09 9.39 -11.05
C GLU A 207 -12.93 9.24 -10.05
N THR A 208 -13.18 8.57 -8.94
CA THR A 208 -12.19 8.33 -7.89
C THR A 208 -12.19 6.86 -7.45
N PHE A 209 -11.02 6.41 -7.01
CA PHE A 209 -10.80 5.06 -6.51
C PHE A 209 -10.44 5.12 -5.03
N PRO A 210 -11.33 4.66 -4.13
CA PRO A 210 -10.96 4.47 -2.75
C PRO A 210 -9.99 3.28 -2.65
N VAL A 211 -8.82 3.51 -2.06
CA VAL A 211 -7.80 2.49 -1.85
C VAL A 211 -7.40 2.42 -0.39
N ARG A 212 -7.16 1.20 0.08
CA ARG A 212 -6.83 0.87 1.47
C ARG A 212 -5.69 -0.14 1.49
N LEU A 213 -4.66 0.14 2.26
CA LEU A 213 -3.46 -0.69 2.35
C LEU A 213 -3.12 -0.97 3.82
N LEU A 214 -3.17 -2.25 4.19
CA LEU A 214 -2.64 -2.74 5.45
C LEU A 214 -1.11 -2.91 5.34
N VAL A 215 -0.37 -2.21 6.18
CA VAL A 215 1.09 -2.35 6.29
C VAL A 215 1.42 -2.87 7.67
N ALA A 216 1.95 -4.09 7.74
CA ALA A 216 2.52 -4.60 8.97
C ALA A 216 4.00 -4.24 9.06
N VAL A 217 4.39 -3.71 10.22
CA VAL A 217 5.74 -3.23 10.50
C VAL A 217 6.44 -4.19 11.46
N ASP A 218 7.76 -4.31 11.33
CA ASP A 218 8.56 -5.03 12.32
C ASP A 218 8.77 -4.10 13.52
N GLY A 219 8.35 -4.54 14.71
CA GLY A 219 8.60 -3.83 15.96
C GLY A 219 7.37 -3.14 16.56
N ASP A 220 6.35 -2.80 15.75
CA ASP A 220 5.06 -2.40 16.29
C ASP A 220 4.24 -3.65 16.63
N LYS A 221 4.07 -3.88 17.93
CA LYS A 221 3.31 -5.00 18.50
C LYS A 221 1.95 -4.57 19.01
N ILE A 222 1.64 -3.27 18.93
CA ILE A 222 0.46 -2.67 19.53
C ILE A 222 -0.55 -2.36 18.42
N PHE A 223 -0.08 -1.86 17.28
CA PHE A 223 -0.93 -1.40 16.21
C PHE A 223 -0.65 -2.09 14.87
N ALA A 224 -1.73 -2.34 14.13
CA ALA A 224 -1.72 -2.51 12.69
C ALA A 224 -1.91 -1.14 12.02
N HIS A 225 -1.21 -0.91 10.91
CA HIS A 225 -1.24 0.38 10.23
C HIS A 225 -2.03 0.28 8.93
N VAL A 226 -3.00 1.18 8.77
CA VAL A 226 -3.82 1.27 7.55
C VAL A 226 -3.57 2.60 6.87
N PHE A 227 -3.25 2.53 5.58
CA PHE A 227 -3.09 3.70 4.72
C PHE A 227 -4.28 3.79 3.77
N GLN A 228 -4.83 4.99 3.66
CA GLN A 228 -6.06 5.26 2.93
C GLN A 228 -5.85 6.44 2.00
N ALA A 229 -6.34 6.32 0.77
CA ALA A 229 -6.35 7.41 -0.18
C ALA A 229 -7.57 7.29 -1.11
N GLU A 230 -7.91 8.41 -1.73
CA GLU A 230 -8.84 8.47 -2.86
C GLU A 230 -8.05 8.96 -4.06
N ILE A 231 -7.90 8.10 -5.06
CA ILE A 231 -7.07 8.37 -6.24
C ILE A 231 -7.96 8.78 -7.40
N ASP A 232 -7.72 9.96 -7.95
CA ASP A 232 -8.40 10.44 -9.15
C ASP A 232 -8.06 9.57 -10.37
N ALA A 233 -9.08 9.19 -11.12
CA ALA A 233 -9.00 8.42 -12.36
C ALA A 233 -8.07 9.05 -13.41
N ARG A 234 -7.96 10.38 -13.46
CA ARG A 234 -7.05 11.12 -14.34
C ARG A 234 -5.58 10.85 -14.01
N ILE A 235 -5.24 10.60 -12.74
CA ILE A 235 -3.87 10.23 -12.35
C ILE A 235 -3.51 8.89 -12.98
N LEU A 236 -4.42 7.91 -12.93
CA LEU A 236 -4.21 6.60 -13.57
C LEU A 236 -4.07 6.72 -15.08
N LYS A 237 -4.96 7.48 -15.72
CA LYS A 237 -4.86 7.75 -17.16
C LYS A 237 -3.54 8.41 -17.52
N ALA A 238 -3.01 9.30 -16.69
CA ALA A 238 -1.69 9.88 -16.92
C ALA A 238 -0.54 8.86 -16.77
N PHE A 239 -0.69 7.84 -15.93
CA PHE A 239 0.28 6.74 -15.90
C PHE A 239 0.26 5.89 -17.17
N ASP A 240 -0.89 5.72 -17.81
CA ASP A 240 -1.01 5.03 -19.10
C ASP A 240 -0.60 5.93 -20.29
N GLU A 241 -0.92 7.22 -20.21
CA GLU A 241 -0.62 8.25 -21.19
C GLU A 241 0.22 9.38 -20.54
N PRO A 242 1.55 9.24 -20.43
CA PRO A 242 2.39 10.18 -19.67
C PRO A 242 2.37 11.64 -20.14
N ARG A 243 1.91 11.91 -21.36
CA ARG A 243 1.77 13.25 -21.93
C ARG A 243 0.45 13.93 -21.57
N LEU A 244 -0.47 13.20 -20.92
CA LEU A 244 -1.76 13.73 -20.50
C LEU A 244 -1.56 14.88 -19.51
N ASN A 245 -2.25 15.99 -19.76
CA ASN A 245 -2.18 17.15 -18.88
C ASN A 245 -2.91 16.87 -17.55
N LEU A 246 -2.22 17.14 -16.45
CA LEU A 246 -2.70 17.00 -15.07
C LEU A 246 -3.05 18.35 -14.44
N ASP A 247 -3.19 19.42 -15.23
CA ASP A 247 -3.67 20.71 -14.75
C ASP A 247 -5.01 20.56 -14.00
N GLY A 248 -5.05 21.13 -12.80
CA GLY A 248 -6.17 21.06 -11.87
C GLY A 248 -6.35 19.72 -11.14
N VAL A 249 -5.55 18.69 -11.43
CA VAL A 249 -5.60 17.40 -10.72
C VAL A 249 -4.77 17.49 -9.45
N LYS A 250 -5.41 17.28 -8.31
CA LYS A 250 -4.72 17.19 -7.02
C LYS A 250 -4.28 15.74 -6.79
N TRP A 251 -3.01 15.55 -6.44
CA TRP A 251 -2.52 14.25 -5.98
C TRP A 251 -3.13 13.87 -4.62
N PRO A 252 -3.28 12.57 -4.32
CA PRO A 252 -4.00 12.11 -3.14
C PRO A 252 -3.27 12.49 -1.85
N ASP A 253 -4.02 12.94 -0.86
CA ASP A 253 -3.56 12.93 0.53
C ASP A 253 -3.70 11.50 1.08
N VAL A 254 -2.65 10.99 1.71
CA VAL A 254 -2.63 9.64 2.28
C VAL A 254 -2.93 9.72 3.78
N LYS A 255 -4.10 9.25 4.19
CA LYS A 255 -4.46 9.12 5.60
C LYS A 255 -3.82 7.85 6.16
N HIS A 256 -3.19 7.94 7.31
CA HIS A 256 -2.59 6.82 8.03
C HIS A 256 -3.26 6.70 9.39
N THR A 257 -3.88 5.55 9.63
CA THR A 257 -4.59 5.23 10.87
C THR A 257 -3.95 4.02 11.54
N LYS A 258 -4.15 3.93 12.85
CA LYS A 258 -3.63 2.85 13.70
C LYS A 258 -4.80 2.06 14.28
N VAL A 259 -4.79 0.76 14.09
CA VAL A 259 -5.79 -0.16 14.65
C VAL A 259 -5.10 -1.00 15.71
N ALA A 260 -5.51 -0.87 16.98
CA ALA A 260 -4.91 -1.63 18.07
C ALA A 260 -5.18 -3.13 17.89
N PHE A 261 -4.17 -3.97 18.10
CA PHE A 261 -4.35 -5.43 18.10
C PHE A 261 -5.27 -5.89 19.23
N ASP A 262 -5.17 -5.27 20.40
CA ASP A 262 -6.02 -5.58 21.54
C ASP A 262 -7.35 -4.79 21.49
N PRO A 263 -8.51 -5.38 21.82
CA PRO A 263 -8.75 -6.81 22.07
C PRO A 263 -8.56 -7.70 20.83
N TRP A 264 -7.86 -8.83 21.00
CA TRP A 264 -7.51 -9.72 19.87
C TRP A 264 -8.74 -10.33 19.18
N LEU A 265 -9.79 -10.65 19.95
CA LEU A 265 -11.01 -11.25 19.44
C LEU A 265 -11.77 -10.35 18.48
N THR A 266 -11.81 -9.06 18.76
CA THR A 266 -12.51 -8.07 17.93
C THR A 266 -11.60 -7.47 16.86
N PHE A 267 -10.31 -7.81 16.85
CA PHE A 267 -9.35 -7.28 15.88
C PHE A 267 -9.76 -7.54 14.42
N PRO A 268 -10.16 -8.76 13.99
CA PRO A 268 -10.60 -9.01 12.61
C PRO A 268 -11.72 -8.05 12.17
N HIS A 269 -12.74 -7.86 13.01
CA HIS A 269 -13.85 -6.97 12.70
C HIS A 269 -13.41 -5.51 12.61
N ARG A 270 -12.56 -5.05 13.53
CA ARG A 270 -12.02 -3.69 13.54
C ARG A 270 -11.15 -3.40 12.32
N ILE A 271 -10.27 -4.34 11.95
CA ILE A 271 -9.38 -4.13 10.81
C ILE A 271 -10.16 -4.18 9.50
N VAL A 272 -11.10 -5.12 9.35
CA VAL A 272 -11.96 -5.17 8.15
C VAL A 272 -12.80 -3.90 8.01
N ALA A 273 -13.33 -3.38 9.13
CA ALA A 273 -14.08 -2.13 9.11
C ALA A 273 -13.23 -0.94 8.63
N GLU A 274 -12.01 -0.82 9.13
CA GLU A 274 -11.09 0.21 8.68
C GLU A 274 -10.67 0.04 7.21
N MET A 275 -10.56 -1.21 6.73
CA MET A 275 -10.19 -1.54 5.35
C MET A 275 -11.33 -1.33 4.34
N LEU A 276 -12.58 -1.30 4.76
CA LEU A 276 -13.74 -1.04 3.90
C LEU A 276 -14.26 0.39 4.03
N GLY A 277 -14.06 1.00 5.20
CA GLY A 277 -14.48 2.36 5.49
C GLY A 277 -15.97 2.58 5.30
N SER A 278 -16.35 3.73 4.74
CA SER A 278 -17.76 4.09 4.49
C SER A 278 -18.46 3.17 3.49
N TYR A 279 -17.72 2.36 2.71
CA TYR A 279 -18.33 1.36 1.84
C TYR A 279 -19.15 0.34 2.63
N MET A 280 -18.80 0.11 3.90
CA MET A 280 -19.57 -0.78 4.77
C MET A 280 -21.00 -0.32 5.01
N GLU A 281 -21.28 0.98 4.97
CA GLU A 281 -22.64 1.51 5.16
C GLU A 281 -23.54 1.24 3.94
N GLN A 282 -22.94 0.82 2.82
CA GLN A 282 -23.60 0.60 1.53
C GLN A 282 -23.73 -0.89 1.16
N MET A 283 -23.20 -1.79 1.99
CA MET A 283 -23.32 -3.26 1.85
C MET A 283 -24.56 -3.77 2.57
#